data_AF-A0A1V6CML3-F1
#
_entry.id   AF-A0A1V6CML3-F1
#
_cell.length_a   1.000
_cell.length_b   1.000
_cell.length_c   1.000
_cell.angle_alpha   90.00
_cell.angle_beta   90.00
_cell.angle_gamma   90.00
#
_symmetry.space_group_name_H-M   'P 1'
#
loop_
_entity.id
_entity.type
_entity.pdbx_description
1 polymer ?
#
loop_
_entity_poly.entity_id
_entity_poly.type
_entity_poly.pdbx_seq_one_letter_code
_entity_poly.pdbx_strand_id
1 'polypeptide(L)'
;MVKKVLFVGLAVMLLQWALFSGLSLSFDNAHLQQFNSTNKCEKCDLSGANFSNVDMTGARLIGANLSGANLSDAIFSDTNLTDANLTGANIKGTNFSGAKLSNATWIDGRKCKPGSMGKCK
;
A
#
# COMPACT_ATOMS: atom_id res chain seq x y z
N MET A 1 -14.43 14.80 -2.79
CA MET A 1 -14.52 13.89 -3.95
C MET A 1 -13.26 13.05 -3.97
N VAL A 2 -13.37 11.81 -3.49
CA VAL A 2 -12.23 10.88 -3.32
C VAL A 2 -11.78 10.41 -4.70
N LYS A 3 -10.54 10.69 -5.10
CA LYS A 3 -9.91 9.98 -6.23
C LYS A 3 -9.67 8.54 -5.75
N LYS A 4 -10.71 7.70 -5.89
CA LYS A 4 -10.66 6.27 -5.58
C LYS A 4 -9.43 5.66 -6.23
N VAL A 5 -8.84 4.69 -5.55
CA VAL A 5 -7.61 3.97 -5.91
C VAL A 5 -7.78 3.24 -7.23
N LEU A 6 -7.67 3.98 -8.33
CA LEU A 6 -7.97 3.52 -9.68
C LEU A 6 -6.69 3.13 -10.43
N PHE A 7 -5.59 2.74 -9.76
CA PHE A 7 -4.31 2.58 -10.49
C PHE A 7 -3.41 1.41 -10.13
N VAL A 8 -3.74 0.54 -9.18
CA VAL A 8 -2.86 -0.62 -8.89
C VAL A 8 -3.40 -1.95 -9.40
N GLY A 9 -4.72 -2.11 -9.53
CA GLY A 9 -5.33 -3.34 -10.07
C GLY A 9 -5.80 -3.27 -11.54
N LEU A 10 -6.02 -2.08 -12.09
CA LEU A 10 -6.69 -1.92 -13.40
C LEU A 10 -5.82 -2.29 -14.60
N ALA A 11 -4.50 -2.20 -14.48
CA ALA A 11 -3.61 -2.64 -15.55
C ALA A 11 -3.63 -4.18 -15.75
N VAL A 12 -3.99 -4.95 -14.72
CA VAL A 12 -4.09 -6.42 -14.80
C VAL A 12 -5.52 -6.88 -15.12
N MET A 13 -6.55 -6.13 -14.71
CA MET A 13 -7.96 -6.50 -14.98
C MET A 13 -8.44 -6.26 -16.43
N LEU A 14 -7.79 -5.40 -17.21
CA LEU A 14 -8.23 -5.13 -18.59
C LEU A 14 -7.71 -6.14 -19.62
N LEU A 15 -6.77 -7.02 -19.26
CA LEU A 15 -6.24 -8.07 -20.16
C LEU A 15 -6.75 -9.49 -19.83
N GLN A 16 -7.44 -9.70 -18.72
CA GLN A 16 -7.92 -11.04 -18.34
C GLN A 16 -9.30 -11.41 -18.89
N TRP A 17 -9.96 -10.56 -19.66
CA TRP A 17 -11.30 -10.90 -20.19
C TRP A 17 -11.31 -11.69 -21.50
N ALA A 18 -10.14 -12.04 -22.07
CA ALA A 18 -10.10 -12.71 -23.37
C ALA A 18 -9.28 -13.99 -23.48
N LEU A 19 -8.45 -14.43 -22.49
CA LEU A 19 -7.46 -15.49 -22.77
C LEU A 19 -7.09 -16.48 -21.66
N PHE A 20 -7.93 -16.81 -20.67
CA PHE A 20 -7.60 -17.96 -19.81
C PHE A 20 -8.77 -18.88 -19.48
N SER A 21 -9.04 -19.78 -20.43
CA SER A 21 -9.26 -21.18 -20.09
C SER A 21 -7.96 -21.76 -19.52
N GLY A 22 -7.85 -21.87 -18.19
CA GLY A 22 -6.98 -22.88 -17.57
C GLY A 22 -5.54 -22.51 -17.17
N LEU A 23 -5.27 -21.34 -16.62
CA LEU A 23 -4.02 -21.11 -15.87
C LEU A 23 -4.31 -20.58 -14.47
N SER A 24 -4.05 -21.41 -13.46
CA SER A 24 -4.08 -21.03 -12.06
C SER A 24 -2.89 -20.13 -11.74
N LEU A 25 -3.02 -18.84 -12.04
CA LEU A 25 -2.22 -17.83 -11.35
C LEU A 25 -2.92 -17.60 -10.01
N SER A 26 -2.24 -17.95 -8.92
CA SER A 26 -2.66 -17.75 -7.52
C SER A 26 -2.74 -16.26 -7.17
N PHE A 27 -3.55 -15.50 -7.89
CA PHE A 27 -4.03 -14.20 -7.48
C PHE A 27 -5.48 -14.37 -7.06
N ASP A 28 -5.69 -14.59 -5.77
CA ASP A 28 -7.01 -14.67 -5.18
C ASP A 28 -7.76 -13.36 -5.43
N ASN A 29 -8.60 -13.37 -6.46
CA ASN A 29 -9.41 -12.25 -6.94
C ASN A 29 -10.41 -11.73 -5.88
N ALA A 30 -10.49 -12.38 -4.72
CA ALA A 30 -11.23 -11.93 -3.54
C ALA A 30 -10.60 -10.70 -2.85
N HIS A 31 -9.27 -10.54 -2.90
CA HIS A 31 -8.58 -9.48 -2.15
C HIS A 31 -8.67 -8.09 -2.80
N LEU A 32 -8.75 -8.03 -4.14
CA LEU A 32 -8.85 -6.75 -4.88
C LEU A 32 -10.27 -6.15 -4.86
N GLN A 33 -11.31 -7.00 -4.83
CA GLN A 33 -12.71 -6.56 -4.65
C GLN A 33 -12.96 -6.04 -3.23
N GLN A 34 -12.27 -6.61 -2.24
CA GLN A 34 -12.31 -6.14 -0.85
C GLN A 34 -11.58 -4.80 -0.68
N PHE A 35 -10.46 -4.56 -1.38
CA PHE A 35 -9.75 -3.29 -1.28
C PHE A 35 -10.58 -2.10 -1.79
N ASN A 36 -11.31 -2.25 -2.91
CA ASN A 36 -12.15 -1.19 -3.47
C ASN A 36 -13.43 -0.91 -2.64
N SER A 37 -13.78 -1.82 -1.72
CA SER A 37 -14.93 -1.68 -0.80
C SER A 37 -14.54 -1.39 0.65
N THR A 38 -13.33 -1.74 1.08
CA THR A 38 -12.93 -1.67 2.51
C THR A 38 -11.64 -0.88 2.77
N ASN A 39 -10.89 -0.48 1.75
CA ASN A 39 -9.55 0.13 1.86
C ASN A 39 -8.56 -0.72 2.68
N LYS A 40 -8.69 -2.06 2.67
CA LYS A 40 -7.82 -2.98 3.42
C LYS A 40 -6.96 -3.84 2.50
N CYS A 41 -5.68 -3.94 2.81
CA CYS A 41 -4.72 -4.84 2.18
C CYS A 41 -3.71 -5.31 3.26
N GLU A 42 -4.14 -6.21 4.13
CA GLU A 42 -3.29 -6.72 5.21
C GLU A 42 -2.33 -7.78 4.66
N LYS A 43 -1.02 -7.62 4.92
CA LYS A 43 0.06 -8.50 4.44
C LYS A 43 0.18 -8.64 2.91
N CYS A 44 -0.42 -7.72 2.15
CA CYS A 44 -0.27 -7.68 0.69
C CYS A 44 1.17 -7.39 0.28
N ASP A 45 1.57 -7.96 -0.86
CA ASP A 45 2.79 -7.55 -1.54
C ASP A 45 2.52 -6.40 -2.50
N LEU A 46 3.07 -5.24 -2.17
CA LEU A 46 3.01 -3.98 -2.93
C LEU A 46 4.43 -3.46 -3.19
N SER A 47 5.44 -4.36 -3.14
CA SER A 47 6.83 -3.98 -3.38
C SER A 47 7.02 -3.44 -4.80
N GLY A 48 7.82 -2.38 -4.92
CA GLY A 48 8.05 -1.68 -6.19
C GLY A 48 6.84 -0.99 -6.81
N ALA A 49 5.66 -1.02 -6.16
CA ALA A 49 4.45 -0.41 -6.71
C ALA A 49 4.58 1.11 -6.85
N ASN A 50 3.93 1.66 -7.87
CA ASN A 50 3.88 3.11 -8.07
C ASN A 50 2.59 3.69 -7.47
N PHE A 51 2.72 4.37 -6.34
CA PHE A 51 1.67 5.11 -5.65
C PHE A 51 1.89 6.63 -5.70
N SER A 52 2.74 7.15 -6.61
CA SER A 52 2.98 8.58 -6.66
C SER A 52 1.68 9.36 -6.86
N ASN A 53 1.47 10.42 -6.07
CA ASN A 53 0.26 11.27 -6.11
C ASN A 53 -1.06 10.53 -5.78
N VAL A 54 -1.01 9.35 -5.16
CA VAL A 54 -2.21 8.58 -4.79
C VAL A 54 -2.70 8.98 -3.40
N ASP A 55 -4.03 9.06 -3.25
CA ASP A 55 -4.69 9.22 -1.95
C ASP A 55 -5.00 7.84 -1.33
N MET A 56 -4.30 7.52 -0.24
CA MET A 56 -4.42 6.31 0.58
C MET A 56 -4.96 6.64 1.98
N THR A 57 -5.64 7.78 2.14
CA THR A 57 -6.15 8.25 3.43
C THR A 57 -7.01 7.19 4.12
N GLY A 58 -6.65 6.84 5.36
CA GLY A 58 -7.38 5.86 6.16
C GLY A 58 -7.24 4.39 5.71
N ALA A 59 -6.40 4.09 4.71
CA ALA A 59 -6.18 2.70 4.29
C ALA A 59 -5.60 1.83 5.42
N ARG A 60 -5.88 0.53 5.37
CA ARG A 60 -5.35 -0.47 6.31
C ARG A 60 -4.36 -1.36 5.59
N LEU A 61 -3.08 -1.11 5.81
CA LEU A 61 -1.94 -1.79 5.18
C LEU A 61 -1.10 -2.52 6.24
N ILE A 62 -1.75 -3.13 7.22
CA ILE A 62 -1.08 -3.80 8.34
C ILE A 62 -0.24 -4.95 7.78
N GLY A 63 1.07 -4.93 8.07
CA GLY A 63 2.01 -5.94 7.58
C GLY A 63 2.28 -5.92 6.08
N ALA A 64 1.81 -4.90 5.34
CA ALA A 64 2.02 -4.84 3.90
C ALA A 64 3.50 -4.66 3.53
N ASN A 65 3.93 -5.26 2.43
CA ASN A 65 5.25 -5.03 1.86
C ASN A 65 5.20 -3.88 0.86
N LEU A 66 5.76 -2.73 1.19
CA LEU A 66 5.91 -1.53 0.34
C LEU A 66 7.39 -1.28 0.00
N SER A 67 8.25 -2.29 0.13
CA SER A 67 9.68 -2.12 -0.13
C SER A 67 9.92 -1.66 -1.57
N GLY A 68 10.78 -0.66 -1.74
CA GLY A 68 11.09 -0.06 -3.04
C GLY A 68 9.92 0.65 -3.73
N ALA A 69 8.76 0.81 -3.10
CA ALA A 69 7.61 1.48 -3.72
C ALA A 69 7.88 2.97 -3.95
N ASN A 70 7.28 3.53 -5.01
CA ASN A 70 7.28 4.97 -5.23
C ASN A 70 6.05 5.61 -4.57
N LEU A 71 6.24 6.29 -3.44
CA LEU A 71 5.19 6.96 -2.67
C LEU A 71 5.25 8.49 -2.82
N SER A 72 5.98 9.01 -3.82
CA SER A 72 6.22 10.45 -3.93
C SER A 72 4.92 11.24 -4.06
N ASP A 73 4.78 12.29 -3.25
CA ASP A 73 3.60 13.17 -3.19
C ASP A 73 2.28 12.43 -2.90
N ALA A 74 2.35 11.20 -2.36
CA ALA A 74 1.17 10.44 -1.96
C ALA A 74 0.60 10.93 -0.61
N ILE A 75 -0.70 10.68 -0.38
CA ILE A 75 -1.38 10.99 0.87
C ILE A 75 -1.64 9.70 1.63
N PHE A 76 -0.87 9.46 2.69
CA PHE A 76 -1.00 8.33 3.62
C PHE A 76 -1.54 8.79 4.98
N SER A 77 -2.34 9.87 4.98
CA SER A 77 -2.93 10.40 6.21
C SER A 77 -3.81 9.36 6.89
N ASP A 78 -3.66 9.18 8.20
CA ASP A 78 -4.44 8.23 9.00
C ASP A 78 -4.38 6.75 8.52
N THR A 79 -3.44 6.40 7.63
CA THR A 79 -3.23 5.03 7.16
C THR A 79 -2.67 4.17 8.30
N ASN A 80 -3.13 2.93 8.43
CA ASN A 80 -2.53 1.96 9.32
C ASN A 80 -1.44 1.16 8.62
N LEU A 81 -0.17 1.49 8.88
CA LEU A 81 1.05 0.85 8.39
C LEU A 81 1.76 0.03 9.49
N THR A 82 1.02 -0.38 10.54
CA THR A 82 1.58 -1.21 11.61
C THR A 82 2.21 -2.48 11.01
N ASP A 83 3.43 -2.82 11.44
CA ASP A 83 4.24 -3.94 10.93
C ASP A 83 4.58 -3.90 9.41
N ALA A 84 4.29 -2.81 8.69
CA ALA A 84 4.58 -2.71 7.26
C ALA A 84 6.08 -2.57 6.96
N ASN A 85 6.51 -2.97 5.77
CA ASN A 85 7.88 -2.80 5.30
C ASN A 85 7.97 -1.68 4.25
N LEU A 86 8.62 -0.56 4.55
CA LEU A 86 8.86 0.57 3.64
C LEU A 86 10.33 0.68 3.20
N THR A 87 11.15 -0.35 3.41
CA THR A 87 12.60 -0.31 3.09
C THR A 87 12.82 0.13 1.64
N GLY A 88 13.62 1.18 1.45
CA GLY A 88 13.95 1.71 0.11
C GLY A 88 12.80 2.41 -0.63
N ALA A 89 11.65 2.64 0.00
CA ALA A 89 10.55 3.37 -0.63
C ALA A 89 10.92 4.86 -0.85
N ASN A 90 10.52 5.42 -1.99
CA ASN A 90 10.64 6.86 -2.24
C ASN A 90 9.48 7.60 -1.58
N ILE A 91 9.75 8.31 -0.48
CA ILE A 91 8.73 9.02 0.30
C ILE A 91 8.78 10.55 0.16
N LYS A 92 9.40 11.06 -0.90
CA LYS A 92 9.52 12.51 -1.11
C LYS A 92 8.12 13.14 -1.21
N GLY A 93 7.82 14.11 -0.34
CA GLY A 93 6.52 14.80 -0.34
C GLY A 93 5.34 13.97 0.18
N THR A 94 5.56 12.73 0.63
CA THR A 94 4.49 11.89 1.17
C THR A 94 3.94 12.47 2.47
N ASN A 95 2.62 12.59 2.56
CA ASN A 95 1.95 12.99 3.79
C ASN A 95 1.61 11.77 4.65
N PHE A 96 2.34 11.58 5.75
CA PHE A 96 2.06 10.53 6.74
C PHE A 96 1.28 11.03 7.97
N SER A 97 0.67 12.22 7.95
CA SER A 97 -0.02 12.77 9.13
C SER A 97 -1.01 11.76 9.74
N GLY A 98 -0.85 11.43 11.03
CA GLY A 98 -1.71 10.45 11.70
C GLY A 98 -1.47 8.97 11.33
N ALA A 99 -0.59 8.67 10.38
CA ALA A 99 -0.31 7.29 9.96
C ALA A 99 0.26 6.46 11.12
N LYS A 100 -0.29 5.28 11.37
CA LYS A 100 0.20 4.37 12.42
C LYS A 100 1.39 3.58 11.91
N LEU A 101 2.55 3.75 12.52
CA LEU A 101 3.84 3.19 12.06
C LEU A 101 4.48 2.25 13.09
N SER A 102 3.75 1.83 14.12
CA SER A 102 4.27 0.90 15.13
C SER A 102 4.88 -0.33 14.46
N ASN A 103 6.13 -0.64 14.81
CA ASN A 103 6.90 -1.80 14.31
C ASN A 103 7.16 -1.83 12.80
N ALA A 104 6.81 -0.79 12.05
CA ALA A 104 7.12 -0.72 10.63
C ALA A 104 8.64 -0.72 10.42
N THR A 105 9.09 -1.35 9.36
CA THR A 105 10.48 -1.21 8.89
C THR A 105 10.55 0.01 7.98
N TRP A 106 11.29 1.03 8.37
CA TRP A 106 11.33 2.33 7.71
C TRP A 106 12.20 2.32 6.45
N ILE A 107 12.25 3.44 5.73
CA ILE A 107 12.94 3.55 4.44
C ILE A 107 14.44 3.21 4.50
N ASP A 108 15.07 3.42 5.66
CA ASP A 108 16.48 3.15 5.95
C ASP A 108 16.69 1.78 6.63
N GLY A 109 15.64 0.95 6.71
CA GLY A 109 15.70 -0.39 7.29
C GLY A 109 15.57 -0.43 8.81
N ARG A 110 15.50 0.71 9.51
CA ARG A 110 15.32 0.70 10.97
C ARG A 110 13.87 0.36 11.34
N LYS A 111 13.65 -0.27 12.49
CA LYS A 111 12.30 -0.51 13.02
C LYS A 111 11.79 0.71 13.78
N CYS A 112 10.57 1.14 13.45
CA CYS A 112 9.87 2.18 14.19
C CYS A 112 9.37 1.65 15.53
N LYS A 113 9.53 2.43 16.60
CA LYS A 113 9.07 2.03 17.94
C LYS A 113 7.54 1.96 18.02
N PRO A 114 7.00 1.13 18.94
CA PRO A 114 5.58 1.15 19.28
C PRO A 114 5.08 2.58 19.58
N GLY A 115 3.91 2.94 19.03
CA GLY A 115 3.33 4.28 19.17
C GLY A 115 3.89 5.32 18.19
N SER A 116 4.72 4.91 17.22
CA SER A 116 5.11 5.79 16.10
C SER A 116 3.86 6.20 15.31
N MET A 117 3.66 7.51 15.17
CA MET A 117 2.51 8.10 14.48
C MET A 117 2.99 9.27 13.63
N GLY A 118 2.75 9.17 12.32
CA GLY A 118 3.18 10.07 11.25
C GLY A 118 4.68 10.30 11.08
N LYS A 119 5.48 9.91 12.08
CA LYS A 119 6.94 9.86 12.02
C LYS A 119 7.40 8.59 12.72
N CYS A 120 8.42 7.96 12.15
CA CYS A 120 9.11 6.82 12.74
C CYS A 120 10.05 7.28 13.87
N LYS A 121 9.79 6.81 15.10
CA LYS A 121 10.55 7.13 16.33
C LYS A 121 11.46 5.98 16.77
#